data_AF-A0A2M8NNL8-F1
#
_entry.id   AF-A0A2M8NNL8-F1
#
_cell.length_a   1.000
_cell.length_b   1.000
_cell.length_c   1.000
_cell.angle_alpha   90.00
_cell.angle_beta   90.00
_cell.angle_gamma   90.00
#
_symmetry.space_group_name_H-M   'P 1'
#
loop_
_entity.id
_entity.type
_entity.pdbx_description
1 polymer ?
#
loop_
_entity_poly.entity_id
_entity_poly.type
_entity_poly.pdbx_seq_one_letter_code
_entity_poly.pdbx_strand_id
1 'polypeptide(L)'
;VSIPLALPTIRDRELGTLAAIRESRMQLVGLQPVFAQDAALAAAENMIQANPDITAIFANWSLAINGALAAVDASGLDIKVSGYDAEVAGFQRFEDQANGNAEPILLSLAGQQPLVQGKAGIDALCKAALGQEVAPDILVPTLLVTQDNYREQWDALYPGIAAPWSA
;
A
#
# COMPACT_ATOMS: atom_id res chain seq x y z
N VAL A 1 21.03 10.78 1.46
CA VAL A 1 21.34 9.71 2.42
C VAL A 1 20.34 8.59 2.17
N SER A 2 20.87 7.41 1.87
CA SER A 2 20.16 6.17 1.58
C SER A 2 19.26 5.74 2.74
N ILE A 3 18.19 5.03 2.41
CA ILE A 3 17.37 4.26 3.36
C ILE A 3 18.25 3.61 4.43
N PRO A 4 17.99 3.83 5.73
CA PRO A 4 18.63 3.00 6.75
C PRO A 4 18.28 1.55 6.47
N LEU A 5 19.28 0.67 6.42
CA LEU A 5 19.17 -0.79 6.46
C LEU A 5 18.27 -1.35 7.60
N ALA A 6 17.68 -0.48 8.43
CA ALA A 6 17.02 -0.79 9.69
C ALA A 6 15.58 -1.31 9.56
N LEU A 7 14.91 -1.23 8.39
CA LEU A 7 13.60 -1.87 8.18
C LEU A 7 13.67 -2.86 7.01
N PRO A 8 14.06 -4.13 7.28
CA PRO A 8 14.10 -5.19 6.28
C PRO A 8 12.82 -5.27 5.43
N THR A 9 11.66 -5.08 6.06
CA THR A 9 10.35 -5.13 5.41
C THR A 9 10.18 -4.07 4.32
N ILE A 10 10.63 -2.83 4.54
CA ILE A 10 10.55 -1.76 3.53
C ILE A 10 11.46 -2.07 2.34
N ARG A 11 12.64 -2.63 2.62
CA ARG A 11 13.57 -3.06 1.58
C ARG A 11 12.98 -4.20 0.75
N ASP A 12 12.30 -5.16 1.37
CA ASP A 12 11.65 -6.26 0.64
C ASP A 12 10.51 -5.75 -0.25
N ARG A 13 9.72 -4.79 0.24
CA ARG A 13 8.70 -4.09 -0.59
C ARG A 13 9.31 -3.42 -1.81
N GLU A 14 10.41 -2.69 -1.62
CA GLU A 14 11.15 -2.04 -2.72
C GLU A 14 11.69 -3.06 -3.72
N LEU A 15 12.38 -4.11 -3.25
CA LEU A 15 12.96 -5.14 -4.11
C LEU A 15 11.90 -5.86 -4.93
N GLY A 16 10.77 -6.24 -4.31
CA GLY A 16 9.64 -6.85 -5.00
C GLY A 16 9.03 -5.93 -6.06
N THR A 17 8.88 -4.64 -5.74
CA THR A 17 8.35 -3.63 -6.68
C THR A 17 9.30 -3.45 -7.87
N LEU A 18 10.60 -3.31 -7.63
CA LEU A 18 11.60 -3.16 -8.68
C LEU A 18 11.71 -4.40 -9.57
N ALA A 19 11.55 -5.60 -9.00
CA ALA A 19 11.47 -6.84 -9.77
C ALA A 19 10.25 -6.84 -10.70
N ALA A 20 9.06 -6.52 -10.19
CA ALA A 20 7.84 -6.45 -10.99
C ALA A 20 7.94 -5.42 -12.12
N ILE A 21 8.54 -4.24 -11.87
CA ILE A 21 8.79 -3.24 -12.91
C ILE A 21 9.70 -3.81 -14.02
N ARG A 22 10.78 -4.51 -13.66
CA ARG A 22 11.72 -5.12 -14.65
C ARG A 22 11.06 -6.20 -15.51
N GLU A 23 10.09 -6.92 -14.95
CA GLU A 23 9.32 -7.95 -15.67
C GLU A 23 8.18 -7.36 -16.52
N SER A 24 7.86 -6.09 -16.28
CA SER A 24 6.82 -5.35 -17.00
C SER A 24 7.38 -4.59 -18.21
N ARG A 25 6.52 -3.82 -18.88
CA ARG A 25 6.90 -2.84 -19.92
C ARG A 25 7.09 -1.42 -19.36
N MET A 26 7.01 -1.25 -18.03
CA MET A 26 7.16 0.05 -17.39
C MET A 26 8.64 0.43 -17.27
N GLN A 27 8.90 1.73 -17.30
CA GLN A 27 10.21 2.31 -17.06
C GLN A 27 10.23 2.99 -15.69
N LEU A 28 11.24 2.69 -14.87
CA LEU A 28 11.49 3.44 -13.65
C LEU A 28 12.09 4.81 -14.03
N VAL A 29 11.34 5.89 -13.79
CA VAL A 29 11.78 7.27 -14.06
C VAL A 29 12.36 7.97 -12.82
N GLY A 30 11.99 7.51 -11.62
CA GLY A 30 12.48 8.06 -10.36
C GLY A 30 12.25 7.10 -9.20
N LEU A 31 13.10 7.20 -8.18
CA LEU A 31 12.97 6.49 -6.91
C LEU A 31 13.38 7.46 -5.79
N GLN A 32 12.43 7.81 -4.92
CA GLN A 32 12.67 8.75 -3.84
C GLN A 32 12.35 8.12 -2.48
N PRO A 33 13.33 8.01 -1.57
CA PRO A 33 13.09 7.50 -0.23
C PRO A 33 12.35 8.53 0.63
N VAL A 34 11.26 8.11 1.27
CA VAL A 34 10.44 8.93 2.17
C VAL A 34 10.07 8.11 3.40
N PHE A 35 10.31 8.65 4.59
CA PHE A 35 10.05 7.97 5.87
C PHE A 35 9.21 8.79 6.84
N ALA A 36 8.87 10.02 6.46
CA ALA A 36 8.09 10.92 7.29
C ALA A 36 6.81 11.28 6.54
N GLN A 37 5.68 11.21 7.24
CA GLN A 37 4.36 11.48 6.66
C GLN A 37 4.28 12.90 6.09
N ASP A 38 4.84 13.87 6.80
CA ASP A 38 4.90 15.29 6.40
C ASP A 38 5.76 15.54 5.16
N ALA A 39 6.67 14.62 4.82
CA ALA A 39 7.52 14.69 3.63
C ALA A 39 6.92 13.98 2.41
N ALA A 40 5.90 13.13 2.57
CA ALA A 40 5.37 12.29 1.49
C ALA A 40 4.69 13.07 0.37
N LEU A 41 3.87 14.07 0.71
CA LEU A 41 3.23 14.93 -0.26
C LEU A 41 4.27 15.66 -1.11
N ALA A 42 5.20 16.37 -0.45
CA ALA A 42 6.24 17.13 -1.13
C ALA A 42 7.14 16.25 -2.01
N ALA A 43 7.42 15.01 -1.59
CA ALA A 43 8.17 14.07 -2.41
C ALA A 43 7.42 13.67 -3.69
N ALA A 44 6.11 13.38 -3.60
CA ALA A 44 5.29 13.06 -4.75
C ALA A 44 5.15 14.27 -5.70
N GLU A 45 4.92 15.48 -5.18
CA GLU A 45 4.89 16.72 -5.97
C GLU A 45 6.21 16.94 -6.73
N ASN A 46 7.34 16.76 -6.05
CA ASN A 46 8.66 16.86 -6.68
C ASN A 46 8.86 15.81 -7.79
N MET A 47 8.39 14.57 -7.58
CA MET A 47 8.46 13.53 -8.62
C MET A 47 7.61 13.86 -9.83
N ILE A 48 6.40 14.39 -9.64
CA ILE A 48 5.53 14.84 -10.73
C ILE A 48 6.18 15.99 -11.50
N GLN A 49 6.69 17.01 -10.79
CA GLN A 49 7.33 18.17 -11.41
C GLN A 49 8.62 17.82 -12.18
N ALA A 50 9.42 16.88 -11.64
CA ALA A 50 10.67 16.47 -12.27
C ALA A 50 10.46 15.53 -13.48
N ASN A 51 9.30 14.88 -13.58
CA ASN A 51 9.02 13.87 -14.59
C ASN A 51 7.64 14.15 -15.25
N PRO A 52 7.55 15.10 -16.20
CA PRO A 52 6.26 15.50 -16.78
C PRO A 52 5.51 14.38 -17.51
N ASP A 53 6.22 13.34 -17.95
CA ASP A 53 5.66 12.18 -18.65
C ASP A 53 5.36 10.99 -17.70
N ILE A 54 5.43 11.19 -16.38
CA ILE A 54 5.13 10.13 -15.40
C ILE A 54 3.66 9.71 -15.52
N THR A 55 3.41 8.41 -15.65
CA THR A 55 2.04 7.87 -15.79
C THR A 55 1.57 7.10 -14.55
N ALA A 56 2.49 6.76 -13.65
CA ALA A 56 2.15 6.05 -12.42
C ALA A 56 3.13 6.34 -11.28
N ILE A 57 2.61 6.30 -10.06
CA ILE A 57 3.36 6.35 -8.79
C ILE A 57 3.05 5.09 -7.99
N PHE A 58 4.10 4.40 -7.55
CA PHE A 58 3.97 3.30 -6.59
C PHE A 58 4.52 3.75 -5.23
N ALA A 59 3.68 3.72 -4.20
CA ALA A 59 4.07 4.08 -2.82
C ALA A 59 4.14 2.85 -1.92
N ASN A 60 5.28 2.66 -1.25
CA ASN A 60 5.63 1.43 -0.54
C ASN A 60 5.09 1.35 0.91
N TRP A 61 4.22 2.27 1.35
CA TRP A 61 3.55 2.25 2.66
C TRP A 61 2.35 3.19 2.68
N SER A 62 1.41 2.97 3.60
CA SER A 62 0.10 3.66 3.65
C SER A 62 0.17 5.19 3.54
N LEU A 63 0.96 5.86 4.39
CA LEU A 63 0.96 7.33 4.42
C LEU A 63 1.60 7.94 3.17
N ALA A 64 2.51 7.23 2.49
CA ALA A 64 3.01 7.68 1.21
C ALA A 64 1.97 7.61 0.10
N ILE A 65 1.01 6.69 0.17
CA ILE A 65 -0.12 6.64 -0.77
C ILE A 65 -0.97 7.88 -0.61
N ASN A 66 -1.30 8.27 0.64
CA ASN A 66 -2.09 9.47 0.89
C ASN A 66 -1.40 10.73 0.33
N GLY A 67 -0.08 10.84 0.52
CA GLY A 67 0.72 11.93 -0.08
C GLY A 67 0.73 11.89 -1.60
N ALA A 68 0.84 10.70 -2.20
CA ALA A 68 0.81 10.53 -3.66
C ALA A 68 -0.54 10.88 -4.27
N LEU A 69 -1.65 10.39 -3.69
CA LEU A 69 -3.01 10.71 -4.14
C LEU A 69 -3.26 12.23 -4.07
N ALA A 70 -2.89 12.87 -2.96
CA ALA A 70 -3.04 14.31 -2.80
C ALA A 70 -2.21 15.11 -3.82
N ALA A 71 -0.96 14.68 -4.10
CA ALA A 71 -0.12 15.32 -5.12
C ALA A 71 -0.72 15.17 -6.53
N VAL A 72 -1.24 13.98 -6.86
CA VAL A 72 -1.86 13.73 -8.17
C VAL A 72 -3.15 14.53 -8.32
N ASP A 73 -4.04 14.51 -7.33
CA ASP A 73 -5.27 15.30 -7.33
C ASP A 73 -4.96 16.81 -7.49
N ALA A 74 -3.95 17.33 -6.78
CA ALA A 74 -3.52 18.73 -6.90
C ALA A 74 -2.88 19.07 -8.26
N SER A 75 -2.24 18.10 -8.91
CA SER A 75 -1.63 18.29 -10.24
C SER A 75 -2.66 18.38 -11.37
N GLY A 76 -3.85 17.79 -11.18
CA GLY A 76 -4.87 17.65 -12.23
C GLY A 76 -4.45 16.72 -13.38
N LEU A 77 -3.39 15.92 -13.20
CA LEU A 77 -2.90 14.96 -14.18
C LEU A 77 -3.49 13.57 -13.94
N ASP A 78 -3.68 12.80 -15.02
CA ASP A 78 -4.09 11.39 -14.92
C ASP A 78 -2.89 10.49 -14.62
N ILE A 79 -2.43 10.51 -13.36
CA ILE A 79 -1.32 9.68 -12.88
C ILE A 79 -1.90 8.57 -12.01
N LYS A 80 -1.64 7.32 -12.38
CA LYS A 80 -2.16 6.17 -11.63
C LYS A 80 -1.37 5.94 -10.34
N VAL A 81 -2.07 5.64 -9.26
CA VAL A 81 -1.45 5.37 -7.95
C VAL A 81 -1.71 3.92 -7.56
N SER A 82 -0.69 3.25 -7.05
CA SER A 82 -0.82 1.97 -6.35
C SER A 82 0.14 1.93 -5.18
N GLY A 83 -0.07 1.02 -4.24
CA GLY A 83 0.88 0.92 -3.15
C GLY A 83 0.57 -0.16 -2.13
N TYR A 84 1.26 -0.06 -1.01
CA TYR A 84 1.08 -0.95 0.13
C TYR A 84 0.12 -0.39 1.17
N ASP A 85 -0.44 -1.34 1.92
CA ASP A 85 -1.31 -1.09 3.05
C ASP A 85 -2.70 -0.62 2.56
N ALA A 86 -3.72 -1.39 2.91
CA ALA A 86 -5.12 -1.08 2.62
C ALA A 86 -5.74 -0.50 3.89
N GLU A 87 -5.29 0.69 4.28
CA GLU A 87 -5.90 1.40 5.42
C GLU A 87 -7.29 1.93 5.05
N VAL A 88 -8.06 2.31 6.07
CA VAL A 88 -9.43 2.83 5.91
C VAL A 88 -9.50 3.96 4.88
N ALA A 89 -8.51 4.86 4.84
CA ALA A 89 -8.44 5.94 3.86
C ALA A 89 -8.33 5.44 2.40
N GLY A 90 -7.61 4.34 2.17
CA GLY A 90 -7.51 3.72 0.85
C GLY A 90 -8.83 3.08 0.40
N PHE A 91 -9.54 2.43 1.33
CA PHE A 91 -10.89 1.92 1.05
C PHE A 91 -11.89 3.05 0.78
N GLN A 92 -11.83 4.14 1.55
CA GLN A 92 -12.66 5.32 1.31
C GLN A 92 -12.35 5.93 -0.06
N ARG A 93 -11.07 5.99 -0.48
CA ARG A 93 -10.72 6.45 -1.83
C ARG A 93 -11.36 5.58 -2.92
N PHE A 94 -11.37 4.25 -2.78
CA PHE A 94 -12.07 3.38 -3.73
C PHE A 94 -13.59 3.63 -3.75
N GLU A 95 -14.21 3.89 -2.60
CA GLU A 95 -15.64 4.27 -2.55
C GLU A 95 -15.90 5.62 -3.24
N ASP A 96 -15.07 6.63 -2.97
CA ASP A 96 -15.21 7.95 -3.59
C ASP A 96 -15.05 7.85 -5.11
N GLN A 97 -14.14 7.02 -5.60
CA GLN A 97 -14.00 6.70 -7.02
C GLN A 97 -15.22 5.98 -7.59
N ALA A 98 -15.80 5.03 -6.86
CA ALA A 98 -16.99 4.29 -7.30
C ALA A 98 -18.21 5.21 -7.48
N ASN A 99 -18.34 6.22 -6.60
CA ASN A 99 -19.47 7.14 -6.58
C ASN A 99 -19.23 8.42 -7.42
N GLY A 100 -18.08 8.54 -8.06
CA GLY A 100 -17.72 9.71 -8.87
C GLY A 100 -17.36 10.96 -8.07
N ASN A 101 -17.08 10.82 -6.76
CA ASN A 101 -16.62 11.90 -5.89
C ASN A 101 -15.10 12.12 -5.97
N ALA A 102 -14.38 11.19 -6.61
CA ALA A 102 -12.95 11.26 -6.81
C ALA A 102 -12.55 10.66 -8.16
N GLU A 103 -11.46 11.18 -8.74
CA GLU A 103 -10.91 10.65 -9.99
C GLU A 103 -10.39 9.21 -9.81
N PRO A 104 -10.59 8.31 -10.80
CA PRO A 104 -10.21 6.90 -10.74
C PRO A 104 -8.69 6.70 -10.97
N ILE A 105 -7.90 7.25 -10.04
CA ILE A 105 -6.44 7.22 -10.07
C ILE A 105 -5.86 6.12 -9.18
N LEU A 106 -6.50 5.75 -8.07
CA LEU A 106 -6.07 4.63 -7.23
C LEU A 106 -6.46 3.31 -7.92
N LEU A 107 -5.46 2.55 -8.36
CA LEU A 107 -5.68 1.28 -9.05
C LEU A 107 -5.70 0.08 -8.10
N SER A 108 -4.75 0.04 -7.15
CA SER A 108 -4.60 -1.13 -6.28
C SER A 108 -3.86 -0.83 -4.99
N LEU A 109 -4.18 -1.61 -3.95
CA LEU A 109 -3.45 -1.66 -2.69
C LEU A 109 -3.07 -3.10 -2.36
N ALA A 110 -1.82 -3.33 -1.96
CA ALA A 110 -1.38 -4.56 -1.32
C ALA A 110 -1.74 -4.52 0.17
N GLY A 111 -2.93 -5.02 0.49
CA GLY A 111 -3.49 -5.05 1.85
C GLY A 111 -2.76 -6.03 2.77
N GLN A 112 -2.26 -5.53 3.89
CA GLN A 112 -1.78 -6.37 4.98
C GLN A 112 -2.93 -6.84 5.85
N GLN A 113 -2.84 -8.06 6.37
CA GLN A 113 -3.88 -8.69 7.20
C GLN A 113 -3.47 -8.70 8.68
N PRO A 114 -3.62 -7.60 9.44
CA PRO A 114 -3.14 -7.51 10.82
C PRO A 114 -3.80 -8.53 11.75
N LEU A 115 -5.08 -8.84 11.55
CA LEU A 115 -5.78 -9.86 12.33
C LEU A 115 -5.16 -11.26 12.13
N VAL A 116 -4.89 -11.63 10.87
CA VAL A 116 -4.29 -12.93 10.53
C VAL A 116 -2.85 -13.01 11.03
N GLN A 117 -2.08 -11.92 10.90
CA GLN A 117 -0.72 -11.82 11.46
C GLN A 117 -0.72 -11.99 12.99
N GLY A 118 -1.62 -11.32 13.70
CA GLY A 118 -1.77 -11.45 15.15
C GLY A 118 -2.13 -12.88 15.56
N LYS A 119 -3.11 -13.49 14.89
CA LYS A 119 -3.50 -14.89 15.14
C LYS A 119 -2.33 -15.85 14.91
N ALA A 120 -1.63 -15.71 13.79
CA ALA A 120 -0.48 -16.56 13.46
C ALA A 120 0.63 -16.45 14.52
N GLY A 121 0.90 -15.24 15.02
CA GLY A 121 1.86 -15.01 16.10
C GLY A 121 1.44 -15.64 17.43
N ILE A 122 0.17 -15.53 17.81
CA ILE A 122 -0.37 -16.17 19.02
C ILE A 122 -0.34 -17.69 18.91
N ASP A 123 -0.74 -18.25 17.77
CA ASP A 123 -0.71 -19.69 17.51
C ASP A 123 0.72 -20.23 17.61
N ALA A 124 1.70 -19.50 17.06
CA ALA A 124 3.12 -19.83 17.16
C ALA A 124 3.64 -19.77 18.60
N LEU A 125 3.27 -18.74 19.37
CA LEU A 125 3.63 -18.62 20.78
C LEU A 125 3.09 -19.81 21.60
N CYS A 126 1.84 -20.19 21.38
CA CYS A 126 1.23 -21.34 22.05
C CYS A 126 1.96 -22.65 21.72
N LYS A 127 2.33 -22.88 20.44
CA LYS A 127 3.12 -24.06 20.03
C LYS A 127 4.47 -24.10 20.73
N ALA A 128 5.20 -22.97 20.75
CA ALA A 128 6.49 -22.88 21.42
C ALA A 128 6.37 -23.15 22.93
N ALA A 129 5.34 -22.60 23.60
CA ALA A 129 5.10 -22.82 25.02
C ALA A 129 4.79 -24.29 25.36
N LEU A 130 4.26 -25.05 24.40
CA LEU A 130 4.02 -26.50 24.51
C LEU A 130 5.22 -27.36 24.09
N GLY A 131 6.38 -26.75 23.81
CA GLY A 131 7.60 -27.45 23.39
C GLY A 131 7.57 -27.98 21.95
N GLN A 132 6.66 -27.47 21.11
CA GLN A 132 6.60 -27.83 19.70
C GLN A 132 7.55 -26.97 18.87
N GLU A 133 8.03 -27.50 17.73
CA GLU A 133 8.79 -26.71 16.77
C GLU A 133 7.92 -25.65 16.10
N VAL A 134 8.52 -24.47 15.89
CA VAL A 134 7.91 -23.33 15.20
C VAL A 134 8.86 -22.88 14.11
N ALA A 135 8.33 -22.60 12.93
CA ALA A 135 9.11 -22.09 11.82
C ALA A 135 9.72 -20.72 12.18
N PRO A 136 10.95 -20.42 11.71
CA PRO A 136 11.57 -19.12 11.95
C PRO A 136 10.78 -17.98 11.30
N ASP A 137 10.16 -18.25 10.15
CA ASP A 137 9.33 -17.31 9.41
C ASP A 137 7.91 -17.85 9.25
N ILE A 138 6.92 -17.00 9.52
CA ILE A 138 5.50 -17.30 9.31
C ILE A 138 4.95 -16.28 8.34
N LEU A 139 4.81 -16.70 7.08
CA LEU A 139 4.31 -15.85 6.01
C LEU A 139 2.78 -15.85 6.02
N VAL A 140 2.20 -14.66 6.15
CA VAL A 140 0.77 -14.43 6.01
C VAL A 140 0.51 -13.83 4.63
N PRO A 141 -0.49 -14.33 3.87
CA PRO A 141 -0.77 -13.80 2.54
C PRO A 141 -1.13 -12.32 2.59
N THR A 142 -0.76 -11.58 1.54
CA THR A 142 -1.26 -10.23 1.28
C THR A 142 -2.54 -10.31 0.45
N LEU A 143 -3.43 -9.33 0.61
CA LEU A 143 -4.65 -9.22 -0.19
C LEU A 143 -4.46 -8.16 -1.27
N LEU A 144 -4.87 -8.47 -2.51
CA LEU A 144 -4.93 -7.49 -3.58
C LEU A 144 -6.28 -6.78 -3.51
N VAL A 145 -6.26 -5.50 -3.15
CA VAL A 145 -7.46 -4.64 -3.09
C VAL A 145 -7.51 -3.78 -4.33
N THR A 146 -8.63 -3.79 -5.04
CA THR A 146 -8.88 -3.03 -6.26
C THR A 146 -10.28 -2.42 -6.24
N GLN A 147 -10.57 -1.55 -7.22
CA GLN A 147 -11.90 -0.98 -7.41
C GLN A 147 -13.02 -2.05 -7.50
N ASP A 148 -12.69 -3.24 -8.03
CA ASP A 148 -13.68 -4.31 -8.26
C ASP A 148 -14.01 -5.11 -6.99
N ASN A 149 -13.12 -5.13 -6.00
CA ASN A 149 -13.23 -6.02 -4.85
C ASN A 149 -13.11 -5.32 -3.49
N TYR A 150 -12.89 -4.01 -3.42
CA TYR A 150 -12.61 -3.32 -2.14
C TYR A 150 -13.69 -3.53 -1.07
N ARG A 151 -14.97 -3.70 -1.44
CA ARG A 151 -16.03 -4.00 -0.47
C ARG A 151 -15.90 -5.40 0.14
N GLU A 152 -15.58 -6.41 -0.67
CA GLU A 152 -15.29 -7.77 -0.18
C GLU A 152 -14.02 -7.78 0.66
N GLN A 153 -12.99 -7.06 0.22
CA GLN A 153 -11.73 -6.96 0.95
C GLN A 153 -11.89 -6.21 2.27
N TRP A 154 -12.81 -5.25 2.38
CA TRP A 154 -13.15 -4.63 3.66
C TRP A 154 -13.60 -5.67 4.69
N ASP A 155 -14.52 -6.55 4.31
CA ASP A 155 -15.03 -7.60 5.19
C ASP A 155 -13.94 -8.59 5.60
N ALA A 156 -12.98 -8.87 4.71
CA ALA A 156 -11.83 -9.72 5.00
C ALA A 156 -10.83 -9.06 5.96
N LEU A 157 -10.51 -7.77 5.79
CA LEU A 157 -9.54 -7.05 6.63
C LEU A 157 -10.13 -6.61 7.97
N TYR A 158 -11.41 -6.26 8.00
CA TYR A 158 -12.10 -5.68 9.15
C TYR A 158 -13.39 -6.46 9.50
N PRO A 159 -13.30 -7.76 9.80
CA PRO A 159 -14.47 -8.60 10.02
C PRO A 159 -15.31 -8.09 11.20
N GLY A 160 -16.59 -7.85 10.94
CA GLY A 160 -17.55 -7.35 11.93
C GLY A 160 -17.46 -5.85 12.22
N ILE A 161 -16.62 -5.10 11.49
CA ILE A 161 -16.57 -3.64 11.56
C ILE A 161 -17.40 -3.07 10.41
N ALA A 162 -18.36 -2.22 10.75
CA ALA A 162 -19.17 -1.52 9.76
C ALA A 162 -18.26 -0.67 8.84
N ALA A 163 -18.49 -0.77 7.53
CA ALA A 163 -17.74 0.01 6.55
C ALA A 163 -18.01 1.51 6.70
N PRO A 164 -17.03 2.39 6.44
CA PRO A 164 -17.22 3.84 6.59
C PRO A 164 -18.28 4.40 5.65
N TRP A 165 -18.57 3.72 4.55
CA TRP A 165 -19.64 4.05 3.58
C TRP A 165 -20.98 3.38 3.85
N SER A 166 -21.15 2.70 4.99
CA SER A 166 -22.40 2.01 5.36
C SER A 166 -23.40 2.88 6.14
N ALA A 167 -23.09 4.17 6.31
CA ALA A 167 -23.90 5.15 7.05
C ALA A 167 -24.86 5.95 6.15
#